data_AF-A0A6G0WTK9-F1
#
_entry.id   AF-A0A6G0WTK9-F1
#
_cell.length_a   1.000
_cell.length_b   1.000
_cell.length_c   1.000
_cell.angle_alpha   90.00
_cell.angle_beta   90.00
_cell.angle_gamma   90.00
#
_symmetry.space_group_name_H-M   'P 1'
#
loop_
_entity.id
_entity.type
_entity.pdbx_description
1 polymer ?
#
loop_
_entity_poly.entity_id
_entity_poly.type
_entity_poly.pdbx_seq_one_letter_code
_entity_poly.pdbx_strand_id
1 'polypeptide(L)'
;MSSSNNAPSPRSSRRHGRSPSQFAMDFVKETPSEAKVIDARFGDVVHPVEEACTEYKPNLFRKGFCMNCMKKHDVARDGSVSPTKTFVKIHATPTSPHAAHAELNPSALPQNSPLSKALRQAREASVARCKNIQTLSAKAQTLLQELHSPALNAQLVEAKLAQLEDELARLDVIA
;
A
#
# COMPACT_ATOMS: atom_id res chain seq x y z
N MET A 1 -3.31 -65.16 33.07
CA MET A 1 -4.34 -64.30 32.46
C MET A 1 -3.60 -63.29 31.61
N SER A 2 -3.39 -63.64 30.32
CA SER A 2 -4.08 -63.03 29.17
C SER A 2 -3.36 -61.72 28.79
N SER A 3 -2.73 -61.51 27.63
CA SER A 3 -2.85 -62.04 26.27
C SER A 3 -1.55 -61.64 25.53
N SER A 4 -0.87 -62.49 24.74
CA SER A 4 -1.05 -62.64 23.27
C SER A 4 -0.99 -61.31 22.49
N ASN A 5 -0.31 -61.13 21.36
CA ASN A 5 0.40 -62.02 20.43
C ASN A 5 1.13 -61.16 19.36
N ASN A 6 2.20 -61.75 18.82
CA ASN A 6 2.67 -61.75 17.43
C ASN A 6 2.84 -60.44 16.62
N ALA A 7 4.11 -60.24 16.24
CA ALA A 7 4.50 -59.56 15.02
C ALA A 7 3.95 -60.26 13.76
N PRO A 8 3.77 -59.49 12.67
CA PRO A 8 4.13 -60.01 11.36
C PRO A 8 5.05 -59.03 10.62
N SER A 9 6.20 -59.54 10.17
CA SER A 9 6.97 -58.92 9.09
C SER A 9 6.20 -59.00 7.77
N PRO A 10 6.31 -57.99 6.90
CA PRO A 10 6.31 -58.28 5.48
C PRO A 10 7.52 -57.66 4.76
N ARG A 11 8.28 -58.59 4.18
CA ARG A 11 8.88 -58.55 2.83
C ARG A 11 9.14 -57.18 2.19
N SER A 12 10.44 -56.97 1.97
CA SER A 12 11.04 -56.40 0.76
C SER A 12 10.11 -56.43 -0.47
N SER A 13 9.74 -55.24 -0.95
CA SER A 13 9.45 -55.00 -2.36
C SER A 13 10.21 -53.76 -2.80
N ARG A 14 11.24 -54.01 -3.59
CA ARG A 14 11.86 -53.03 -4.50
C ARG A 14 10.78 -52.21 -5.18
N ARG A 15 10.89 -50.88 -5.13
CA ARG A 15 10.60 -50.01 -6.28
C ARG A 15 11.46 -48.76 -6.17
N HIS A 16 12.07 -48.45 -7.30
CA HIS A 16 13.03 -47.38 -7.53
C HIS A 16 12.44 -46.00 -7.20
N GLY A 17 13.24 -45.15 -6.57
CA GLY A 17 13.00 -43.72 -6.45
C GLY A 17 14.31 -43.02 -6.14
N ARG A 18 14.90 -42.42 -7.16
CA ARG A 18 16.21 -41.75 -7.16
C ARG A 18 16.31 -40.70 -6.04
N SER A 19 17.50 -40.57 -5.47
CA SER A 19 17.89 -39.41 -4.68
C SER A 19 17.82 -38.13 -5.51
N PRO A 20 17.42 -37.02 -4.88
CA PRO A 20 18.01 -35.74 -5.21
C PRO A 20 18.78 -35.26 -3.99
N SER A 21 20.10 -35.48 -4.02
CA SER A 21 20.98 -34.42 -3.55
C SER A 21 20.66 -33.16 -4.34
N GLN A 22 20.93 -31.99 -3.74
CA GLN A 22 20.84 -30.65 -4.32
C GLN A 22 19.50 -29.97 -4.06
N PHE A 23 19.34 -29.49 -2.83
CA PHE A 23 19.42 -28.06 -2.54
C PHE A 23 19.52 -27.93 -1.02
N ALA A 24 20.75 -28.07 -0.50
CA ALA A 24 21.05 -27.60 0.84
C ALA A 24 20.99 -26.06 0.75
N MET A 25 19.82 -25.50 1.03
CA MET A 25 19.74 -24.11 1.44
C MET A 25 20.32 -24.09 2.84
N ASP A 26 21.53 -23.56 2.96
CA ASP A 26 22.15 -23.25 4.23
C ASP A 26 21.20 -22.33 5.01
N PHE A 27 20.36 -22.94 5.86
CA PHE A 27 19.63 -22.23 6.88
C PHE A 27 20.68 -21.74 7.86
N VAL A 28 21.21 -20.54 7.60
CA VAL A 28 22.02 -19.79 8.54
C VAL A 28 21.19 -19.72 9.81
N LYS A 29 21.60 -20.50 10.80
CA LYS A 29 21.00 -20.56 12.12
C LYS A 29 21.39 -19.26 12.81
N GLU A 30 20.73 -18.17 12.45
CA GLU A 30 20.80 -16.93 13.20
C GLU A 30 20.28 -17.24 14.59
N THR A 31 21.14 -16.99 15.58
CA THR A 31 20.79 -17.05 16.99
C THR A 31 19.49 -16.28 17.23
N PRO A 32 18.61 -16.73 18.14
CA PRO A 32 17.34 -16.04 18.39
C PRO A 32 17.64 -14.66 18.98
N SER A 33 17.81 -13.68 18.09
CA SER A 33 17.65 -12.27 18.42
C SER A 33 16.23 -12.15 18.94
N GLU A 34 16.08 -11.65 20.16
CA GLU A 34 14.80 -11.34 20.80
C GLU A 34 13.77 -10.92 19.74
N ALA A 35 12.66 -11.65 19.67
CA ALA A 35 11.63 -11.41 18.67
C ALA A 35 11.11 -9.98 18.85
N LYS A 36 11.58 -9.07 18.00
CA LYS A 36 11.11 -7.68 17.98
C LYS A 36 9.62 -7.74 17.70
N VAL A 37 8.82 -7.18 18.59
CA VAL A 37 7.39 -7.02 18.34
C VAL A 37 7.27 -6.03 17.18
N ILE A 38 6.82 -6.50 16.04
CA ILE A 38 6.60 -5.72 14.82
C ILE A 38 5.09 -5.51 14.71
N ASP A 39 4.65 -4.26 14.65
CA ASP A 39 3.26 -3.92 14.33
C ASP A 39 3.08 -4.01 12.82
N ALA A 40 2.13 -4.81 12.35
CA ALA A 40 1.89 -5.02 10.92
C ALA A 40 1.55 -3.72 10.15
N ARG A 41 1.07 -2.68 10.82
CA ARG A 41 0.74 -1.38 10.23
C ARG A 41 1.91 -0.39 10.27
N PHE A 42 2.73 -0.43 11.33
CA PHE A 42 3.76 0.60 11.58
C PHE A 42 5.20 0.09 11.46
N GLY A 43 5.41 -1.23 11.30
CA GLY A 43 6.73 -1.85 11.26
C GLY A 43 7.28 -2.06 12.67
N ASP A 44 8.59 -1.85 12.84
CA ASP A 44 9.24 -1.95 14.15
C ASP A 44 8.49 -1.09 15.19
N VAL A 45 8.09 -1.68 16.32
CA VAL A 45 7.50 -0.94 17.43
C VAL A 45 8.61 -0.07 18.03
N VAL A 46 8.71 1.17 17.54
CA VAL A 46 9.61 2.17 18.11
C VAL A 46 9.13 2.48 19.51
N HIS A 47 9.97 2.22 20.51
CA HIS A 47 9.67 2.61 21.88
C HIS A 47 9.42 4.12 21.93
N PRO A 48 8.33 4.57 22.57
CA PRO A 48 7.99 5.98 22.65
C PRO A 48 9.17 6.76 23.23
N VAL A 49 9.73 7.69 22.44
CA VAL A 49 10.80 8.56 22.89
C VAL A 49 10.18 9.66 23.75
N GLU A 50 10.63 9.75 24.99
CA GLU A 50 10.28 10.86 25.87
C GLU A 50 11.06 12.11 25.44
N GLU A 51 10.32 13.16 25.11
CA GLU A 51 10.88 14.48 24.80
C GLU A 51 10.56 15.45 25.94
N ALA A 52 11.50 16.35 26.24
CA ALA A 52 11.33 17.38 27.25
C ALA A 52 11.37 18.76 26.60
N CYS A 53 10.31 19.54 26.80
CA CYS A 53 10.34 20.98 26.58
C CYS A 53 11.01 21.62 27.80
N THR A 54 12.12 22.32 27.58
CA THR A 54 12.90 22.98 28.64
C THR A 54 12.53 24.45 28.82
N GLU A 55 11.85 25.05 27.84
CA GLU A 55 11.52 26.48 27.84
C GLU A 55 10.07 26.70 27.38
N TYR A 56 9.24 27.24 28.28
CA TYR A 56 7.86 27.60 27.98
C TYR A 56 7.79 28.94 27.26
N LYS A 57 7.29 28.90 26.02
CA LYS A 57 6.94 30.09 25.26
C LYS A 57 5.41 30.16 25.09
N PRO A 58 4.71 31.15 25.65
CA PRO A 58 3.24 31.16 25.63
C PRO A 58 2.69 31.27 24.21
N ASN A 59 1.72 30.41 23.88
CA ASN A 59 1.02 30.46 22.61
C ASN A 59 0.00 31.60 22.59
N LEU A 60 0.13 32.47 21.57
CA LEU A 60 -0.71 33.67 21.39
C LEU A 60 -2.19 33.34 21.18
N PHE A 61 -2.52 32.16 20.67
CA PHE A 61 -3.87 31.76 20.31
C PHE A 61 -4.54 30.85 21.35
N ARG A 62 -3.75 30.20 22.23
CA ARG A 62 -4.26 29.21 23.19
C ARG A 62 -3.55 29.30 24.54
N LYS A 63 -4.27 29.73 25.58
CA LYS A 63 -3.75 29.86 26.96
C LYS A 63 -3.22 28.52 27.49
N GLY A 64 -2.03 28.55 28.08
CA GLY A 64 -1.38 27.38 28.69
C GLY A 64 -0.72 26.43 27.68
N PHE A 65 -0.78 26.71 26.38
CA PHE A 65 -0.01 25.98 25.37
C PHE A 65 1.34 26.63 25.13
N CYS A 66 2.35 25.81 24.88
CA CYS A 66 3.69 26.27 24.50
C CYS A 66 3.80 26.38 22.98
N MET A 67 4.42 27.44 22.45
CA MET A 67 4.72 27.57 21.02
C MET A 67 5.80 26.58 20.57
N ASN A 68 6.74 26.21 21.45
CA ASN A 68 7.88 25.38 21.11
C ASN A 68 7.45 23.92 20.91
N CYS A 69 6.72 23.34 21.88
CA CYS A 69 6.31 21.93 21.82
C CYS A 69 4.84 21.72 21.42
N MET A 70 4.05 22.80 21.30
CA MET A 70 2.61 22.76 21.00
C MET A 70 1.78 21.93 22.02
N LYS A 71 2.35 21.62 23.19
CA LYS A 71 1.67 20.94 24.30
C LYS A 71 1.19 21.92 25.36
N LYS A 72 0.17 21.52 26.11
CA LYS A 72 -0.33 22.26 27.27
C LYS A 72 0.62 22.05 28.45
N HIS A 73 1.25 23.09 28.97
CA HIS A 73 2.07 23.02 30.18
C HIS A 73 1.20 23.00 31.43
N ASP A 74 1.77 22.52 32.54
CA ASP A 74 1.00 22.36 33.77
C ASP A 74 0.81 23.74 34.39
N VAL A 75 -0.42 24.01 34.83
CA VAL A 75 -0.80 25.31 35.39
C VAL A 75 -1.03 25.10 36.88
N ALA A 76 -0.25 25.77 37.70
CA ALA A 76 -0.40 25.74 39.15
C ALA A 76 -1.64 26.54 39.59
N ARG A 77 -2.04 26.38 40.85
CA ARG A 77 -3.30 26.95 41.40
C ARG A 77 -3.29 28.48 41.45
N ASP A 78 -2.11 29.08 41.49
CA ASP A 78 -1.86 30.52 41.39
C ASP A 78 -1.92 31.04 39.94
N GLY A 79 -2.11 30.15 38.96
CA GLY A 79 -2.16 30.47 37.54
C GLY A 79 -0.79 30.55 36.86
N SER A 80 0.31 30.25 37.57
CA SER A 80 1.64 30.16 36.98
C SER A 80 1.77 28.89 36.10
N VAL A 81 2.52 28.98 35.01
CA VAL A 81 2.71 27.89 34.05
C VAL A 81 4.10 27.31 34.20
N SER A 82 4.21 25.98 34.27
CA SER A 82 5.51 25.30 34.40
C SER A 82 6.42 25.63 33.20
N PRO A 83 7.69 26.00 33.40
CA PRO A 83 8.60 26.29 32.30
C PRO A 83 8.95 25.03 31.51
N THR A 84 8.93 23.88 32.17
CA THR A 84 9.30 22.60 31.59
C THR A 84 8.10 21.66 31.46
N LYS A 85 8.17 20.74 30.50
CA LYS A 85 7.22 19.64 30.35
C LYS A 85 7.83 18.45 29.63
N THR A 86 7.70 17.27 30.22
CA THR A 86 7.98 16.00 29.55
C THR A 86 6.74 15.48 28.85
N PHE A 87 6.90 14.91 27.66
CA PHE A 87 5.82 14.31 26.89
C PHE A 87 6.34 13.19 25.98
N VAL A 88 5.46 12.23 25.71
CA VAL A 88 5.74 11.15 24.77
C VAL A 88 5.55 11.64 23.34
N LYS A 89 6.56 11.47 22.48
CA LYS A 89 6.45 11.76 21.04
C LYS A 89 5.70 10.62 20.34
N ILE A 90 4.51 10.93 19.81
CA ILE A 90 3.65 9.95 19.11
C ILE A 90 3.99 9.87 17.61
N HIS A 91 4.58 10.93 17.04
CA HIS A 91 5.02 10.97 15.65
C HIS A 91 6.54 10.86 15.59
N ALA A 92 7.07 9.66 15.82
CA ALA A 92 8.40 9.36 15.35
C ALA A 92 8.36 9.34 13.81
N THR A 93 9.36 9.96 13.16
CA THR A 93 9.62 9.70 11.75
C THR A 93 9.78 8.20 11.57
N PRO A 94 9.12 7.57 10.58
CA PRO A 94 9.24 6.13 10.37
C PRO A 94 10.72 5.79 10.14
N THR A 95 11.30 5.06 11.08
CA THR A 95 12.72 4.67 11.07
C THR A 95 12.96 3.37 10.31
N SER A 96 11.90 2.64 9.98
CA SER A 96 12.01 1.32 9.36
C SER A 96 11.78 1.38 7.85
N PRO A 97 12.69 0.83 7.03
CA PRO A 97 12.45 0.60 5.60
C PRO A 97 11.31 -0.40 5.35
N HIS A 98 10.86 -1.12 6.39
CA HIS A 98 9.78 -2.11 6.33
C HIS A 98 8.42 -1.59 6.81
N ALA A 99 8.31 -0.30 7.17
CA ALA A 99 7.02 0.31 7.46
C ALA A 99 6.12 0.18 6.21
N ALA A 100 4.89 -0.30 6.41
CA ALA A 100 3.94 -0.54 5.33
C ALA A 100 3.85 0.70 4.43
N HIS A 101 4.08 0.50 3.12
CA HIS A 101 4.09 1.53 2.06
C HIS A 101 5.33 2.45 1.94
N ALA A 102 6.49 2.13 2.54
CA ALA A 102 7.72 2.90 2.27
C ALA A 102 8.09 2.91 0.77
N GLU A 103 7.92 1.79 0.06
CA GLU A 103 8.15 1.67 -1.38
C GLU A 103 7.09 2.39 -2.23
N LEU A 104 5.93 2.67 -1.65
CA LEU A 104 4.82 3.40 -2.27
C LEU A 104 4.78 4.87 -1.85
N ASN A 105 5.77 5.34 -1.08
CA ASN A 105 5.92 6.74 -0.74
C ASN A 105 6.66 7.46 -1.89
N PRO A 106 5.95 8.17 -2.79
CA PRO A 106 6.59 8.81 -3.94
C PRO A 106 7.58 9.92 -3.54
N SER A 107 7.52 10.39 -2.28
CA SER A 107 8.44 11.37 -1.69
C SER A 107 9.67 10.75 -1.01
N ALA A 108 9.71 9.43 -0.80
CA ALA A 108 10.88 8.71 -0.29
C ALA A 108 11.80 8.20 -1.41
N LEU A 109 11.33 8.21 -2.66
CA LEU A 109 12.17 7.88 -3.81
C LEU A 109 13.08 9.06 -4.15
N PRO A 110 14.38 8.82 -4.42
CA PRO A 110 15.25 9.87 -4.93
C PRO A 110 14.65 10.48 -6.20
N GLN A 111 14.71 11.81 -6.33
CA GLN A 111 14.16 12.53 -7.47
C GLN A 111 14.67 11.89 -8.78
N ASN A 112 13.74 11.40 -9.60
CA ASN A 112 13.99 10.75 -10.89
C ASN A 112 14.53 9.32 -10.87
N SER A 113 14.32 8.55 -9.79
CA SER A 113 14.53 7.11 -9.83
C SER A 113 13.75 6.44 -10.98
N PRO A 114 14.25 5.33 -11.56
CA PRO A 114 13.53 4.59 -12.59
C PRO A 114 12.09 4.25 -12.17
N LEU A 115 11.91 3.83 -10.91
CA LEU A 115 10.60 3.54 -10.33
C LEU A 115 9.70 4.78 -10.30
N SER A 116 10.22 5.96 -9.93
CA SER A 116 9.45 7.21 -9.95
C SER A 116 8.98 7.60 -11.35
N LYS A 117 9.77 7.30 -12.39
CA LYS A 117 9.41 7.54 -13.80
C LYS A 117 8.33 6.54 -14.25
N ALA A 118 8.53 5.26 -13.95
CA ALA A 118 7.56 4.21 -14.28
C ALA A 118 6.19 4.47 -13.61
N LEU A 119 6.17 4.88 -12.35
CA LEU A 119 4.93 5.21 -11.64
C LEU A 119 4.22 6.45 -12.23
N ARG A 120 4.97 7.47 -12.66
CA ARG A 120 4.39 8.63 -13.36
C ARG A 120 3.76 8.22 -14.70
N GLN A 121 4.50 7.46 -15.51
CA GLN A 121 4.00 6.94 -16.79
C GLN A 121 2.76 6.06 -16.60
N ALA A 122 2.74 5.18 -15.60
CA ALA A 122 1.60 4.32 -15.30
C ALA A 122 0.36 5.14 -14.90
N ARG A 123 0.55 6.21 -14.12
CA ARG A 123 -0.54 7.14 -13.75
C ARG A 123 -1.07 7.89 -14.97
N GLU A 124 -0.20 8.43 -15.80
CA GLU A 124 -0.57 9.13 -17.04
C GLU A 124 -1.35 8.20 -17.99
N ALA A 125 -0.86 6.98 -18.19
CA ALA A 125 -1.55 5.96 -18.98
C ALA A 125 -2.92 5.59 -18.39
N SER A 126 -3.03 5.48 -17.06
CA SER A 126 -4.31 5.23 -16.40
C SER A 126 -5.32 6.35 -16.61
N VAL A 127 -4.87 7.60 -16.49
CA VAL A 127 -5.74 8.78 -16.72
C VAL A 127 -6.18 8.84 -18.17
N ALA A 128 -5.29 8.55 -19.12
CA ALA A 128 -5.63 8.48 -20.55
C ALA A 128 -6.71 7.42 -20.83
N ARG A 129 -6.56 6.20 -20.25
CA ARG A 129 -7.59 5.15 -20.36
C ARG A 129 -8.94 5.60 -19.82
N CYS A 130 -8.98 6.24 -18.65
CA CYS A 130 -10.24 6.75 -18.08
C CYS A 130 -10.92 7.78 -18.98
N LYS A 131 -10.14 8.70 -19.60
CA LYS A 131 -10.69 9.68 -20.55
C LYS A 131 -11.24 9.01 -21.81
N ASN A 132 -10.57 8.00 -22.33
CA ASN A 132 -11.05 7.25 -23.49
C ASN A 132 -12.35 6.52 -23.16
N ILE A 133 -12.44 5.86 -21.99
CA ILE A 133 -13.68 5.21 -21.53
C ILE A 133 -14.82 6.21 -21.39
N GLN A 134 -14.58 7.40 -20.82
CA GLN A 134 -15.59 8.45 -20.71
C GLN A 134 -16.07 8.92 -22.09
N THR A 135 -15.15 9.09 -23.03
CA THR A 135 -15.46 9.49 -24.42
C THR A 135 -16.31 8.43 -25.11
N LEU A 136 -15.92 7.16 -25.00
CA LEU A 136 -16.69 6.04 -25.56
C LEU A 136 -18.07 5.91 -24.92
N SER A 137 -18.16 6.10 -23.60
CA SER A 137 -19.44 6.09 -22.88
C SER A 137 -20.37 7.20 -23.37
N ALA A 138 -19.86 8.41 -23.57
CA ALA A 138 -20.64 9.51 -24.13
C ALA A 138 -21.13 9.21 -25.56
N LYS A 139 -20.25 8.68 -26.43
CA LYS A 139 -20.65 8.27 -27.79
C LYS A 139 -21.72 7.17 -27.77
N ALA A 140 -21.58 6.18 -26.91
CA ALA A 140 -22.58 5.11 -26.75
C ALA A 140 -23.94 5.65 -26.29
N GLN A 141 -23.96 6.64 -25.39
CA GLN A 141 -25.20 7.31 -24.98
C GLN A 141 -25.85 8.08 -26.13
N THR A 142 -25.06 8.79 -26.94
CA THR A 142 -25.57 9.48 -28.14
C THR A 142 -26.18 8.49 -29.12
N LEU A 143 -25.51 7.37 -29.38
CA LEU A 143 -26.03 6.34 -30.28
C LEU A 143 -27.32 5.72 -29.74
N LEU A 144 -27.40 5.45 -28.43
CA LEU A 144 -28.64 4.99 -27.83
C LEU A 144 -29.76 6.03 -28.02
N GLN A 145 -29.48 7.31 -27.87
CA GLN A 145 -30.48 8.36 -28.10
C GLN A 145 -30.92 8.42 -29.56
N GLU A 146 -29.99 8.26 -30.50
CA GLU A 146 -30.28 8.18 -31.94
C GLU A 146 -31.11 6.93 -32.28
N LEU A 147 -30.80 5.76 -31.71
CA LEU A 147 -31.55 4.51 -31.91
C LEU A 147 -33.00 4.58 -31.42
N HIS A 148 -33.27 5.39 -30.39
CA HIS A 148 -34.63 5.66 -29.91
C HIS A 148 -35.34 6.76 -30.72
N SER A 149 -34.69 7.33 -31.73
CA SER A 149 -35.32 8.32 -32.63
C SER A 149 -36.32 7.63 -33.55
N PRO A 150 -37.53 8.19 -33.73
CA PRO A 150 -38.54 7.65 -34.64
C PRO A 150 -38.15 7.75 -36.13
N ALA A 151 -37.03 8.40 -36.46
CA ALA A 151 -36.51 8.57 -37.83
C ALA A 151 -35.48 7.51 -38.25
N LEU A 152 -35.37 6.39 -37.51
CA LEU A 152 -34.37 5.37 -37.77
C LEU A 152 -34.59 4.66 -39.11
N ASN A 153 -33.55 4.62 -39.95
CA ASN A 153 -33.52 3.81 -41.16
C ASN A 153 -32.32 2.83 -41.12
N ALA A 154 -32.44 1.66 -41.76
CA ALA A 154 -31.44 0.60 -41.69
C ALA A 154 -30.06 1.04 -42.24
N GLN A 155 -30.06 1.91 -43.26
CA GLN A 155 -28.84 2.42 -43.90
C GLN A 155 -28.02 3.32 -42.97
N LEU A 156 -28.67 4.12 -42.12
CA LEU A 156 -27.97 4.97 -41.15
C LEU A 156 -27.32 4.13 -40.04
N VAL A 157 -27.97 3.04 -39.62
CA VAL A 157 -27.43 2.14 -38.59
C VAL A 157 -26.18 1.41 -39.10
N GLU A 158 -26.20 0.87 -40.32
CA GLU A 158 -25.03 0.22 -40.93
C GLU A 158 -23.86 1.19 -41.11
N ALA A 159 -24.12 2.42 -41.58
CA ALA A 159 -23.08 3.43 -41.75
C ALA A 159 -22.43 3.81 -40.40
N LYS A 160 -23.22 3.88 -39.33
CA LYS A 160 -22.71 4.19 -37.98
C LYS A 160 -21.95 3.03 -37.35
N LEU A 161 -22.38 1.79 -37.57
CA LEU A 161 -21.64 0.60 -37.14
C LEU A 161 -20.25 0.56 -37.78
N ALA A 162 -20.17 0.76 -39.10
CA ALA A 162 -18.89 0.81 -39.80
C ALA A 162 -17.98 1.95 -39.28
N GLN A 163 -18.56 3.11 -38.93
CA GLN A 163 -17.82 4.23 -38.35
C GLN A 163 -17.24 3.87 -36.97
N LEU A 164 -17.98 3.16 -36.12
CA LEU A 164 -17.52 2.74 -34.80
C LEU A 164 -16.47 1.64 -34.86
N GLU A 165 -16.60 0.72 -35.80
CA GLU A 165 -15.59 -0.33 -36.04
C GLU A 165 -14.25 0.28 -36.45
N ASP A 166 -14.25 1.29 -37.34
CA ASP A 166 -13.02 2.00 -37.73
C ASP A 166 -12.42 2.82 -36.57
N GLU A 167 -13.24 3.44 -35.74
CA GLU A 167 -12.77 4.15 -34.54
C GLU A 167 -12.18 3.21 -33.48
N LEU A 168 -12.79 2.03 -33.27
CA LEU A 168 -12.27 0.99 -32.36
C LEU A 168 -10.93 0.46 -32.87
N ALA A 169 -10.81 0.17 -34.17
CA ALA A 169 -9.56 -0.26 -34.78
C ALA A 169 -8.42 0.77 -34.57
N ARG A 170 -8.73 2.07 -34.60
CA ARG A 170 -7.74 3.13 -34.32
C ARG A 170 -7.32 3.20 -32.85
N LEU A 171 -8.20 2.82 -31.92
CA LEU A 171 -7.88 2.81 -30.49
C LEU A 171 -6.99 1.60 -30.12
N ASP A 172 -7.19 0.46 -30.76
CA ASP A 172 -6.37 -0.74 -30.54
C ASP A 172 -4.93 -0.61 -31.07
N VAL A 173 -4.69 0.27 -32.05
CA VAL A 173 -3.33 0.59 -32.55
C VAL A 173 -2.51 1.45 -31.57
N ILE A 174 -3.17 2.05 -30.56
CA ILE A 174 -2.55 2.96 -29.58
C ILE A 174 -2.28 2.26 -28.22
N ALA A 175 -2.74 1.00 -28.05
CA ALA A 175 -2.53 0.19 -26.85
C ALA A 175 -1.24 -0.65 -26.92
#